data_AF-A0A3D4WFH2-F1
#
_entry.id   AF-A0A3D4WFH2-F1
#
_cell.length_a   1.000
_cell.length_b   1.000
_cell.length_c   1.000
_cell.angle_alpha   90.00
_cell.angle_beta   90.00
_cell.angle_gamma   90.00
#
_symmetry.space_group_name_H-M   'P 1'
#
loop_
_entity.id
_entity.type
_entity.pdbx_description
1 polymer ?
#
loop_
_entity_poly.entity_id
_entity_poly.type
_entity_poly.pdbx_seq_one_letter_code
_entity_poly.pdbx_strand_id
1 'polypeptide(L)'
;MNRKLLIFCVLIALIPSLFFIRSVYVMSDYHIEQCHWKGSGPKVMGVGFTFNDDVRLEDGVILIENKPAAKIMVRKYRPYADNIIIISDIKYSELEMYYEKGCH
;
A
#
# COMPACT_ATOMS: atom_id res chain seq x y z
N MET A 1 12.65 44.77 -1.07
CA MET A 1 12.01 43.56 -0.52
C MET A 1 12.86 43.07 0.66
N ASN A 2 12.29 43.02 1.86
CA ASN A 2 13.05 42.83 3.09
C ASN A 2 13.54 41.37 3.21
N ARG A 3 14.85 41.14 3.37
CA ARG A 3 15.46 39.79 3.35
C ARG A 3 14.81 38.81 4.35
N LYS A 4 14.31 39.34 5.47
CA LYS A 4 13.55 38.57 6.49
C LYS A 4 12.20 38.07 5.98
N LEU A 5 11.49 38.85 5.16
CA LEU A 5 10.19 38.48 4.59
C LEU A 5 10.33 37.33 3.58
N LEU A 6 11.42 37.34 2.82
CA LEU A 6 11.71 36.33 1.80
C LEU A 6 12.02 34.96 2.42
N ILE A 7 12.77 34.94 3.52
CA ILE A 7 13.05 33.71 4.30
C ILE A 7 11.76 33.15 4.91
N PHE A 8 10.88 34.01 5.42
CA PHE A 8 9.62 33.59 6.03
C PHE A 8 8.67 32.95 5.00
N CYS A 9 8.57 33.51 3.79
CA CYS A 9 7.77 32.93 2.72
C CYS A 9 8.31 31.57 2.24
N VAL A 10 9.63 31.40 2.17
CA VAL A 10 10.25 30.11 1.80
C VAL A 10 9.96 29.04 2.86
N LEU A 11 10.06 29.39 4.15
CA LEU A 11 9.73 28.48 5.24
C LEU A 11 8.26 28.06 5.23
N ILE A 12 7.32 28.98 4.97
CA ILE A 12 5.90 28.65 4.87
C ILE A 12 5.62 27.74 3.67
N ALA A 13 6.27 27.95 2.53
CA ALA A 13 6.10 27.12 1.33
C ALA A 13 6.68 25.69 1.50
N LEU A 14 7.65 25.50 2.40
CA LEU A 14 8.24 24.19 2.71
C LEU A 14 7.38 23.34 3.66
N ILE A 15 6.46 23.94 4.42
CA ILE A 15 5.61 23.20 5.34
C ILE A 15 4.62 22.29 4.60
N PRO A 16 3.85 22.76 3.58
CA PRO A 16 2.97 21.89 2.79
C PRO A 16 3.72 20.77 2.09
N SER A 17 4.91 21.01 1.52
CA SER A 17 5.67 19.98 0.83
C SER A 17 6.12 18.85 1.77
N LEU A 18 6.45 19.16 3.03
CA LEU A 18 6.71 18.15 4.06
C LEU A 18 5.46 17.32 4.41
N PHE A 19 4.26 17.90 4.36
CA PHE A 19 3.01 17.17 4.55
C PHE A 19 2.66 16.25 3.36
N PHE A 20 2.97 16.67 2.13
CA PHE A 20 2.75 15.83 0.94
C PHE A 20 3.71 14.64 0.87
N ILE A 21 4.97 14.80 1.26
CA ILE A 21 5.96 13.70 1.28
C ILE A 21 5.54 12.59 2.26
N ARG A 22 4.86 12.94 3.38
CA ARG A 22 4.36 11.95 4.34
C ARG A 22 3.18 11.10 3.84
N SER A 23 2.50 11.49 2.77
CA SER A 23 1.33 10.75 2.26
C SER A 23 1.68 9.63 1.28
N VAL A 24 2.91 9.58 0.78
CA VAL A 24 3.41 8.46 -0.04
C VAL A 24 4.38 7.64 0.82
N TYR A 25 3.84 6.96 1.82
CA TYR A 25 4.60 5.94 2.54
C TYR A 25 4.76 4.73 1.62
N VAL A 26 5.88 4.67 0.89
CA VAL A 26 6.28 3.49 0.13
C VAL A 26 6.80 2.47 1.14
N MET A 27 5.88 1.71 1.72
CA MET A 27 6.23 0.51 2.49
C MET A 27 6.83 -0.51 1.53
N SER A 28 7.98 -1.08 1.89
CA SER A 28 8.56 -2.19 1.15
C SER A 28 7.62 -3.40 1.15
N ASP A 29 7.77 -4.27 0.14
CA ASP A 29 7.05 -5.53 0.03
C ASP A 29 7.13 -6.35 1.32
N TYR A 30 8.31 -6.36 1.97
CA TYR A 30 8.50 -6.96 3.29
C TYR A 30 7.44 -6.57 4.32
N HIS A 31 7.09 -5.28 4.43
CA HIS A 31 6.09 -4.86 5.42
C HIS A 31 4.66 -5.27 5.04
N ILE A 32 4.41 -5.46 3.75
CA ILE A 32 3.13 -5.90 3.23
C ILE A 32 2.95 -7.41 3.51
N GLU A 33 4.03 -8.17 3.37
CA GLU A 33 4.09 -9.61 3.65
C GLU A 33 3.81 -9.94 5.13
N GLN A 34 4.14 -9.01 6.03
CA GLN A 34 3.89 -9.12 7.46
C GLN A 34 2.41 -9.02 7.89
N CYS A 35 1.50 -8.69 6.97
CA CYS A 35 0.09 -8.44 7.28
C CYS A 35 -0.82 -9.60 6.83
N HIS A 36 -1.85 -9.90 7.62
CA HIS A 36 -3.00 -10.68 7.15
C HIS A 36 -3.96 -9.78 6.38
N TRP A 37 -4.44 -10.24 5.24
CA TRP A 37 -5.37 -9.47 4.41
C TRP A 37 -6.79 -10.02 4.55
N LYS A 38 -7.76 -9.12 4.70
CA LYS A 38 -9.17 -9.47 4.81
C LYS A 38 -9.98 -8.81 3.70
N GLY A 39 -10.57 -9.62 2.83
CA GLY A 39 -11.51 -9.19 1.79
C GLY A 39 -12.96 -9.23 2.27
N SER A 40 -13.86 -8.64 1.48
CA SER A 40 -15.32 -8.77 1.65
C SER A 40 -15.96 -9.42 0.43
N GLY A 41 -16.86 -10.37 0.65
CA GLY A 41 -17.51 -11.12 -0.41
C GLY A 41 -16.58 -12.13 -1.10
N PRO A 42 -17.03 -12.80 -2.18
CA PRO A 42 -16.18 -13.68 -2.97
C PRO A 42 -15.03 -12.88 -3.59
N LYS A 43 -13.82 -13.45 -3.50
CA LYS A 43 -12.56 -12.84 -3.91
C LYS A 43 -11.64 -13.90 -4.54
N VAL A 44 -10.82 -13.49 -5.50
CA VAL A 44 -9.86 -14.34 -6.21
C VAL A 44 -8.84 -14.95 -5.25
N MET A 45 -8.29 -14.13 -4.35
CA MET A 45 -7.32 -14.58 -3.34
C MET A 45 -8.01 -15.08 -2.06
N GLY A 46 -9.34 -15.24 -2.09
CA GLY A 46 -10.15 -15.60 -0.93
C GLY A 46 -10.49 -14.43 -0.01
N VAL A 47 -11.43 -14.67 0.91
CA VAL A 47 -11.87 -13.67 1.91
C VAL A 47 -10.80 -13.35 2.96
N GLY A 48 -9.82 -14.22 3.11
CA GLY A 48 -8.65 -14.05 3.97
C GLY A 48 -7.42 -14.54 3.23
N PHE A 49 -6.37 -13.73 3.21
CA PHE A 49 -5.13 -14.01 2.51
C PHE A 49 -3.95 -13.70 3.43
N THR A 50 -2.88 -14.50 3.35
CA THR A 50 -1.69 -14.36 4.18
C THR A 50 -0.51 -14.88 3.39
N PHE A 51 0.64 -14.21 3.52
CA PHE A 51 1.88 -14.64 2.90
C PHE A 51 2.46 -15.83 3.68
N ASN A 52 2.87 -16.86 2.96
CA ASN A 52 3.50 -18.07 3.47
C ASN A 52 4.63 -18.49 2.52
N ASP A 53 5.28 -19.62 2.77
CA ASP A 53 6.44 -20.05 1.98
C ASP A 53 6.15 -20.22 0.47
N ASP A 54 4.89 -20.44 0.09
CA ASP A 54 4.45 -20.62 -1.29
C ASP A 54 3.99 -19.32 -1.97
N VAL A 55 3.96 -18.21 -1.23
CA VAL A 55 3.40 -16.93 -1.65
C VAL A 55 4.42 -15.82 -1.40
N ARG A 56 4.88 -15.17 -2.48
CA ARG A 56 5.94 -14.15 -2.43
C ARG A 56 5.46 -12.85 -3.04
N LEU A 57 5.91 -11.71 -2.50
CA LEU A 57 5.69 -10.40 -3.07
C LEU A 57 7.00 -9.86 -3.66
N GLU A 58 7.01 -9.62 -4.96
CA GLU A 58 8.18 -9.07 -5.67
C GLU A 58 7.76 -7.87 -6.51
N ASP A 59 8.27 -6.68 -6.17
CA ASP A 59 7.97 -5.40 -6.81
C ASP A 59 6.44 -5.13 -6.91
N GLY A 60 5.73 -5.45 -5.82
CA GLY A 60 4.27 -5.33 -5.76
C GLY A 60 3.49 -6.39 -6.55
N VAL A 61 4.16 -7.40 -7.13
CA VAL A 61 3.53 -8.55 -7.80
C VAL A 61 3.46 -9.74 -6.84
N ILE A 62 2.26 -10.26 -6.64
CA ILE A 62 2.01 -11.44 -5.81
C ILE A 62 2.19 -12.68 -6.67
N LEU A 63 3.15 -13.52 -6.26
CA LEU A 63 3.50 -14.79 -6.87
C LEU A 63 2.96 -15.91 -5.98
N ILE A 64 2.18 -16.83 -6.55
CA ILE A 64 1.74 -18.08 -5.89
C ILE A 64 2.38 -19.24 -6.64
N GLU A 65 3.12 -20.10 -5.95
CA GLU A 65 3.89 -21.19 -6.58
C GLU A 65 4.81 -20.67 -7.72
N ASN A 66 5.45 -19.52 -7.51
CA ASN A 66 6.27 -18.78 -8.49
C ASN A 66 5.53 -18.32 -9.77
N LYS A 67 4.20 -18.34 -9.79
CA LYS A 67 3.39 -17.81 -10.89
C LYS A 67 2.73 -16.50 -10.48
N PRO A 68 2.76 -15.46 -11.33
CA PRO A 68 2.12 -14.20 -11.02
C PRO A 68 0.60 -14.38 -10.96
N ALA A 69 0.02 -14.06 -9.81
CA ALA A 69 -1.41 -14.22 -9.53
C ALA A 69 -2.12 -12.86 -9.53
N ALA A 70 -1.52 -11.86 -8.88
CA ALA A 70 -2.11 -10.53 -8.78
C ALA A 70 -1.03 -9.46 -8.65
N LYS A 71 -1.40 -8.20 -8.86
CA LYS A 71 -0.53 -7.04 -8.67
C LYS A 71 -1.17 -6.03 -7.73
N ILE A 72 -0.41 -5.54 -6.76
CA ILE A 72 -0.82 -4.42 -5.91
C ILE A 72 -0.84 -3.17 -6.78
N MET A 73 -2.04 -2.60 -6.95
CA MET A 73 -2.24 -1.39 -7.74
C MET A 73 -2.18 -0.15 -6.86
N VAL A 74 -2.79 -0.23 -5.67
CA VAL A 74 -2.86 0.86 -4.71
C VAL A 74 -2.77 0.29 -3.31
N ARG A 75 -1.99 0.95 -2.46
CA ARG A 75 -2.02 0.74 -1.02
C ARG A 75 -2.24 2.09 -0.33
N LYS A 76 -3.36 2.22 0.37
CA LYS A 76 -3.76 3.46 1.04
C LYS A 76 -3.57 3.32 2.53
N TYR A 77 -2.57 4.03 3.05
CA TYR A 77 -2.32 4.13 4.49
C TYR A 77 -3.48 4.85 5.22
N ARG A 78 -3.89 4.33 6.37
CA ARG A 78 -4.92 4.95 7.23
C ARG A 78 -4.42 4.99 8.69
N PRO A 79 -4.09 6.16 9.26
CA PRO A 79 -3.50 6.25 10.60
C PRO A 79 -4.35 5.66 11.75
N TYR A 80 -5.67 5.59 11.58
CA TYR A 80 -6.62 5.19 12.62
C TYR A 80 -7.55 4.05 12.17
N ALA A 81 -7.19 3.36 11.10
CA ALA A 81 -7.96 2.25 10.55
C ALA A 81 -7.02 1.28 9.81
N ASP A 82 -7.51 0.10 9.46
CA ASP A 82 -6.74 -0.86 8.65
C ASP A 82 -6.30 -0.22 7.33
N ASN A 83 -5.11 -0.50 6.81
CA ASN A 83 -4.77 -0.02 5.48
C ASN A 83 -5.65 -0.71 4.44
N ILE A 84 -5.92 -0.01 3.34
CA ILE A 84 -6.63 -0.59 2.19
C ILE A 84 -5.61 -0.99 1.15
N ILE A 85 -5.69 -2.24 0.69
CA ILE A 85 -4.96 -2.72 -0.48
C ILE A 85 -5.96 -2.94 -1.60
N ILE A 86 -5.66 -2.38 -2.77
CA ILE A 86 -6.35 -2.67 -4.02
C ILE A 86 -5.38 -3.43 -4.89
N ILE A 87 -5.76 -4.65 -5.26
CA ILE A 87 -5.01 -5.48 -6.21
C ILE A 87 -5.76 -5.59 -7.52
N SER A 88 -5.03 -5.83 -8.60
CA SER A 88 -5.55 -6.32 -9.86
C SER A 88 -5.24 -7.80 -9.96
N ASP A 89 -6.25 -8.63 -10.14
CA ASP A 89 -6.05 -10.01 -10.58
C ASP A 89 -5.49 -10.01 -12.01
N ILE A 90 -4.44 -10.77 -12.26
CA ILE A 90 -3.84 -10.91 -13.59
C ILE A 90 -4.71 -11.79 -14.51
N LYS A 91 -5.43 -12.76 -13.96
CA LYS A 91 -6.27 -13.70 -14.72
C LYS A 91 -7.59 -13.07 -15.19
N TYR A 92 -8.27 -12.35 -14.30
CA TYR A 92 -9.58 -11.76 -14.61
C TYR A 92 -9.53 -10.25 -14.86
N SER A 93 -8.38 -9.58 -14.64
CA SER A 93 -8.26 -8.12 -14.73
C SER A 93 -9.24 -7.36 -13.82
N GLU A 94 -9.71 -8.00 -12.76
CA GLU A 94 -10.63 -7.41 -11.79
C GLU A 94 -9.86 -6.72 -10.67
N LEU A 95 -10.39 -5.57 -10.23
CA LEU A 95 -9.86 -4.86 -9.07
C LEU A 95 -10.54 -5.35 -7.80
N GLU A 96 -9.74 -5.81 -6.86
CA GLU A 96 -10.21 -6.32 -5.58
C GLU A 96 -9.65 -5.49 -4.43
N MET A 97 -10.49 -5.30 -3.41
CA MET A 97 -10.14 -4.56 -2.21
C MET A 97 -9.98 -5.50 -1.00
N TYR A 98 -8.88 -5.32 -0.29
CA TYR A 98 -8.52 -5.98 0.95
C TYR A 98 -8.20 -4.96 2.04
N TYR A 99 -8.32 -5.38 3.29
CA TYR A 99 -7.92 -4.64 4.48
C TYR A 99 -6.76 -5.36 5.17
N GLU A 100 -5.68 -4.65 5.48
CA GLU A 100 -4.58 -5.21 6.26
C GLU A 100 -4.93 -5.32 7.74
N LYS A 101 -4.66 -6.48 8.33
CA LYS A 101 -4.98 -6.88 9.70
C LYS A 101 -3.76 -7.55 10.31
N GLY A 102 -3.51 -7.31 11.59
CA GLY A 102 -2.50 -8.03 12.36
C GLY A 102 -1.12 -8.01 11.71
N CYS A 103 -0.63 -6.83 11.33
CA CYS A 103 0.71 -6.66 10.78
C CYS A 103 1.77 -6.78 11.89
N HIS A 104 2.82 -7.56 11.66
CA HIS A 104 3.87 -7.87 12.65
C HIS A 104 5.28 -7.64 12.13
#